data_AF-A0A2H0S4E7-F1
#
_entry.id   AF-A0A2H0S4E7-F1
#
_cell.length_a   1.000
_cell.length_b   1.000
_cell.length_c   1.000
_cell.angle_alpha   90.00
_cell.angle_beta   90.00
_cell.angle_gamma   90.00
#
_symmetry.space_group_name_H-M   'P 1'
#
loop_
_entity.id
_entity.type
_entity.pdbx_description
1 polymer ?
#
loop_
_entity_poly.entity_id
_entity_poly.type
_entity_poly.pdbx_seq_one_letter_code
_entity_poly.pdbx_strand_id
1 'polypeptide(L)'
;MEEKKPIAFVIVALIVVVLVGWWIFNNPQNGPAGTKDVVIDETPVEPQLAPELQLSKEEKAGNVDGKKAEIVALVTSGATLTQEQKAEIGGIMLTKANIYNFSEEERQAIFDALSR
;
A
#
# COMPACT_ATOMS: atom_id res chain seq x y z
N MET A 1 -32.90 3.75 -27.38
CA MET A 1 -31.96 4.08 -26.29
C MET A 1 -31.35 2.76 -25.87
N GLU A 2 -30.11 2.49 -26.27
CA GLU A 2 -29.45 1.22 -25.97
C GLU A 2 -28.82 1.30 -24.58
N GLU A 3 -29.50 0.73 -23.58
CA GLU A 3 -28.97 0.61 -22.22
C GLU A 3 -27.89 -0.47 -22.17
N LYS A 4 -26.64 -0.12 -22.50
CA LYS A 4 -25.49 -0.97 -22.25
C LYS A 4 -24.99 -0.77 -20.82
N LYS A 5 -25.51 -1.53 -19.86
CA LYS A 5 -24.92 -1.73 -18.51
C LYS A 5 -25.24 -3.18 -18.06
N PRO A 6 -24.39 -3.89 -17.28
CA PRO A 6 -23.24 -3.43 -16.52
C PRO A 6 -22.05 -4.43 -16.60
N ILE A 7 -21.34 -4.50 -17.73
CA ILE A 7 -20.17 -5.40 -17.86
C ILE A 7 -19.11 -5.08 -16.79
N ALA A 8 -18.98 -3.81 -16.40
CA ALA A 8 -18.10 -3.37 -15.33
C ALA A 8 -18.43 -4.02 -13.97
N PHE A 9 -19.71 -4.24 -13.65
CA PHE A 9 -20.10 -4.88 -12.39
C PHE A 9 -19.71 -6.37 -12.36
N VAL A 10 -19.85 -7.05 -13.49
CA VAL A 10 -19.45 -8.46 -13.64
C VAL A 10 -17.94 -8.61 -13.50
N ILE A 11 -17.16 -7.70 -14.10
CA ILE A 11 -15.70 -7.71 -13.99
C ILE A 11 -15.25 -7.45 -12.54
N VAL A 12 -15.85 -6.48 -11.86
CA VAL A 12 -15.55 -6.18 -10.45
C VAL A 12 -15.89 -7.36 -9.53
N ALA A 13 -17.05 -7.99 -9.72
CA ALA A 13 -17.43 -9.17 -8.95
C ALA A 13 -16.43 -10.34 -9.14
N LEU A 14 -15.94 -10.54 -10.36
CA LEU A 14 -14.97 -11.58 -10.67
C LEU A 14 -13.62 -11.33 -9.97
N ILE A 15 -13.16 -10.08 -9.93
CA ILE A 15 -11.94 -9.68 -9.23
C ILE A 15 -12.06 -9.93 -7.73
N VAL A 16 -13.21 -9.59 -7.12
CA VAL A 16 -13.46 -9.83 -5.69
C VAL A 16 -13.42 -11.33 -5.37
N VAL A 17 -14.03 -12.17 -6.20
CA VAL A 17 -14.02 -13.64 -6.00
C VAL A 17 -12.60 -14.21 -6.11
N VAL A 18 -11.80 -13.72 -7.06
CA VAL A 18 -10.39 -14.15 -7.21
C VAL A 18 -9.55 -13.72 -6.01
N LEU A 19 -9.73 -12.50 -5.51
CA LEU A 19 -9.01 -12.00 -4.33
C LEU A 19 -9.38 -12.75 -3.05
N VAL A 20 -10.67 -13.04 -2.84
CA VAL A 20 -11.16 -13.82 -1.70
C VAL A 20 -10.66 -15.26 -1.79
N GLY A 21 -10.73 -15.87 -2.98
CA GLY A 21 -10.19 -17.21 -3.22
C GLY A 21 -8.69 -17.28 -2.94
N TRP A 22 -7.92 -16.31 -3.43
CA TRP A 22 -6.48 -16.22 -3.17
C TRP A 22 -6.18 -16.07 -1.67
N TRP A 23 -6.90 -15.19 -0.98
CA TRP A 23 -6.68 -14.93 0.45
C TRP A 23 -6.93 -16.17 1.32
N ILE A 24 -7.97 -16.94 1.00
CA ILE A 24 -8.27 -18.21 1.72
C ILE A 24 -7.19 -19.26 1.46
N PHE A 25 -6.66 -19.35 0.24
CA PHE A 25 -5.62 -20.35 -0.08
C PHE A 25 -4.23 -19.99 0.46
N ASN A 26 -3.92 -18.71 0.66
CA ASN A 26 -2.62 -18.26 1.19
C ASN A 26 -2.56 -18.11 2.72
N ASN A 27 -3.68 -18.26 3.43
CA ASN A 27 -3.70 -18.37 4.88
C ASN A 27 -3.80 -19.85 5.29
N PRO A 28 -2.69 -20.51 5.68
CA PRO A 28 -2.77 -21.81 6.33
C PRO A 28 -3.30 -21.61 7.75
N GLN A 29 -4.61 -21.44 7.89
CA GLN A 29 -5.27 -21.59 9.18
C GLN A 29 -5.25 -23.07 9.55
N ASN A 30 -4.29 -23.41 10.41
CA ASN A 30 -4.27 -24.65 11.17
C ASN A 30 -5.64 -24.85 11.84
N GLY A 31 -6.16 -26.06 11.73
CA GLY A 31 -7.42 -26.49 12.32
C GLY A 31 -7.47 -26.42 13.86
N PRO A 32 -8.63 -26.80 14.44
CA PRO A 32 -9.14 -26.28 15.71
C PRO A 32 -8.58 -27.03 16.92
N ALA A 33 -8.07 -26.32 17.92
CA ALA A 33 -7.91 -26.86 19.27
C ALA A 33 -7.71 -25.76 20.31
N GLY A 34 -8.56 -25.76 21.34
CA GLY A 34 -8.22 -25.17 22.64
C GLY A 34 -8.91 -23.85 22.94
N THR A 35 -10.17 -23.94 23.37
CA THR A 35 -10.85 -22.90 24.14
C THR A 35 -10.00 -22.56 25.37
N LYS A 36 -9.41 -21.37 25.38
CA LYS A 36 -8.96 -20.69 26.59
C LYS A 36 -9.72 -19.38 26.66
N ASP A 37 -10.47 -19.23 27.75
CA ASP A 37 -11.18 -18.03 28.13
C ASP A 37 -10.29 -16.80 28.00
N VAL A 38 -10.65 -15.91 27.08
CA VAL A 38 -10.17 -14.54 27.04
C VAL A 38 -11.41 -13.68 27.20
N VAL A 39 -11.46 -12.95 28.32
CA VAL A 39 -12.44 -11.90 28.61
C VAL A 39 -12.46 -10.95 27.42
N ILE A 40 -13.55 -10.98 26.64
CA ILE A 40 -13.77 -10.04 25.54
C ILE A 40 -14.33 -8.77 26.18
N ASP A 41 -13.45 -7.80 26.39
CA ASP A 41 -13.86 -6.40 26.51
C ASP A 41 -14.40 -6.01 25.12
N GLU A 42 -15.72 -6.07 24.94
CA GLU A 42 -16.40 -5.71 23.70
C GLU A 42 -16.40 -4.18 23.54
N THR A 43 -15.22 -3.58 23.38
CA THR A 43 -15.13 -2.29 22.71
C THR A 43 -15.46 -2.55 21.24
N PRO A 44 -16.46 -1.88 20.65
CA PRO A 44 -16.75 -2.04 19.23
C PRO A 44 -15.49 -1.73 18.44
N VAL A 45 -14.95 -2.72 17.73
CA VAL A 45 -13.84 -2.51 16.80
C VAL A 45 -14.41 -1.66 15.67
N GLU A 46 -14.25 -0.35 15.78
CA GLU A 46 -14.58 0.56 14.70
C GLU A 46 -13.84 0.06 13.45
N PRO A 47 -14.54 -0.12 12.31
CA PRO A 47 -13.89 -0.53 11.08
C PRO A 47 -12.80 0.51 10.76
N GLN A 48 -11.53 0.11 10.87
CA GLN A 48 -10.41 0.98 10.53
C GLN A 48 -10.53 1.33 9.05
N LEU A 49 -10.95 2.57 8.77
CA LEU A 49 -11.22 3.09 7.42
C LEU A 49 -9.95 3.21 6.55
N ALA A 50 -8.77 3.04 7.15
CA ALA A 50 -7.51 2.92 6.46
C ALA A 50 -6.63 1.90 7.19
N PRO A 51 -5.92 1.01 6.47
CA PRO A 51 -4.91 0.16 7.08
C PRO A 51 -3.90 1.05 7.82
N GLU A 52 -3.51 0.64 9.04
CA GLU A 52 -2.52 1.39 9.81
C GLU A 52 -1.28 1.66 8.95
N LEU A 53 -0.89 2.93 8.89
CA LEU A 53 0.29 3.37 8.17
C LEU A 53 1.52 2.70 8.81
N GLN A 54 2.05 1.66 8.14
CA GLN A 54 3.21 0.93 8.64
C GLN A 54 4.47 1.78 8.45
N LEU A 55 4.83 2.48 9.51
CA LEU A 55 6.06 3.27 9.60
C LEU A 55 7.18 2.46 10.25
N SER A 56 8.37 2.53 9.65
CA SER A 56 9.61 2.03 10.27
C SER A 56 9.95 2.83 11.53
N LYS A 57 10.88 2.33 12.34
CA LYS A 57 11.32 3.06 13.55
C LYS A 57 11.95 4.41 13.20
N GLU A 58 12.66 4.45 12.08
CA GLU A 58 13.32 5.63 11.52
C GLU A 58 12.29 6.63 11.01
N GLU A 59 11.25 6.17 10.31
CA GLU A 59 10.15 7.02 9.83
C GLU A 59 9.34 7.61 11.00
N LYS A 60 9.09 6.82 12.05
CA LYS A 60 8.44 7.31 13.29
C LYS A 60 9.29 8.35 14.02
N ALA A 61 10.61 8.24 13.94
CA ALA A 61 11.55 9.19 14.51
C ALA A 61 11.78 10.43 13.62
N GLY A 62 11.17 10.49 12.42
CA GLY A 62 11.39 11.56 11.45
C GLY A 62 12.76 11.51 10.76
N ASN A 63 13.53 10.44 10.94
CA ASN A 63 14.85 10.29 10.31
C ASN A 63 14.71 9.64 8.93
N VAL A 64 14.16 10.41 7.98
CA VAL A 64 13.90 9.96 6.60
C VAL A 64 14.85 10.57 5.58
N ASP A 65 15.72 11.50 5.99
CA ASP A 65 16.60 12.26 5.10
C ASP A 65 17.52 11.38 4.26
N GLY A 66 18.06 10.31 4.84
CA GLY A 66 18.91 9.35 4.12
C GLY A 66 18.18 8.66 2.98
N LYS A 67 16.98 8.14 3.25
CA LYS A 67 16.15 7.45 2.26
C LYS A 67 15.58 8.43 1.22
N LYS A 68 15.22 9.64 1.66
CA LYS A 68 14.81 10.74 0.78
C LYS A 68 15.91 11.06 -0.23
N ALA A 69 17.15 11.28 0.24
CA ALA A 69 18.28 11.58 -0.62
C ALA A 69 18.59 10.45 -1.61
N GLU A 70 18.48 9.19 -1.17
CA GLU A 70 18.61 8.01 -2.04
C GLU A 70 17.57 8.02 -3.16
N ILE A 71 16.29 8.25 -2.83
CA ILE A 71 15.20 8.31 -3.81
C ILE A 71 15.44 9.44 -4.80
N VAL A 72 15.79 10.65 -4.32
CA VAL A 72 16.06 11.80 -5.18
C VAL A 72 17.26 11.54 -6.09
N ALA A 73 18.35 10.99 -5.57
CA ALA A 73 19.52 10.63 -6.37
C ALA A 73 19.17 9.59 -7.44
N LEU A 74 18.34 8.60 -7.10
CA LEU A 74 17.92 7.55 -8.03
C LEU A 74 17.04 8.12 -9.16
N VAL A 75 16.04 8.95 -8.85
CA VAL A 75 15.15 9.52 -9.88
C VAL A 75 15.85 10.56 -10.75
N THR A 76 16.82 11.29 -10.20
CA THR A 76 17.62 12.28 -10.94
C THR A 76 18.76 11.66 -11.75
N SER A 77 19.19 10.44 -11.41
CA SER A 77 20.25 9.72 -12.15
C SER A 77 19.88 9.45 -13.61
N GLY A 78 18.60 9.48 -13.96
CA GLY A 78 18.09 9.12 -15.28
C GLY A 78 18.06 7.62 -15.55
N ALA A 79 18.47 6.78 -14.59
CA ALA A 79 18.34 5.34 -14.68
C ALA A 79 16.86 4.91 -14.68
N THR A 80 16.56 3.82 -15.39
CA THR A 80 15.23 3.21 -15.33
C THR A 80 15.06 2.50 -14.00
N LEU A 81 14.01 2.86 -13.26
CA LEU A 81 13.67 2.21 -12.00
C LEU A 81 13.19 0.77 -12.25
N THR A 82 13.65 -0.18 -11.43
CA THR A 82 13.11 -1.54 -11.44
C THR A 82 11.65 -1.55 -10.97
N GLN A 83 10.92 -2.64 -11.23
CA GLN A 83 9.54 -2.76 -10.74
C GLN A 83 9.46 -2.67 -9.21
N GLU A 84 10.42 -3.27 -8.49
CA GLU A 84 10.47 -3.17 -7.03
C GLU A 84 10.69 -1.73 -6.58
N GLN A 85 11.61 -1.00 -7.21
CA GLN A 85 11.90 0.40 -6.88
C GLN A 85 10.69 1.30 -7.15
N LYS A 86 9.97 1.09 -8.26
CA LYS A 86 8.75 1.83 -8.57
C LYS A 86 7.64 1.57 -7.56
N ALA A 87 7.47 0.31 -7.14
CA ALA A 87 6.48 -0.05 -6.13
C ALA A 87 6.80 0.58 -4.76
N GLU A 88 8.08 0.57 -4.36
CA GLU A 88 8.54 1.18 -3.10
C GLU A 88 8.34 2.70 -3.12
N ILE A 89 8.85 3.39 -4.14
CA ILE A 89 8.75 4.85 -4.25
C ILE A 89 7.29 5.28 -4.42
N GLY A 90 6.50 4.55 -5.22
CA GLY A 90 5.07 4.80 -5.38
C GLY A 90 4.29 4.61 -4.08
N GLY A 91 4.62 3.58 -3.30
CA GLY A 91 4.04 3.34 -1.98
C GLY A 91 4.35 4.47 -1.00
N ILE A 92 5.60 4.95 -0.99
CA ILE A 92 6.03 6.11 -0.18
C ILE A 92 5.25 7.36 -0.59
N MET A 93 5.12 7.63 -1.89
CA MET A 93 4.37 8.79 -2.39
C MET A 93 2.88 8.72 -2.08
N LEU A 94 2.27 7.54 -2.06
CA LEU A 94 0.85 7.37 -1.76
C LEU A 94 0.54 7.46 -0.27
N THR A 95 1.41 6.89 0.57
CA THR A 95 1.08 6.64 1.98
C THR A 95 1.93 7.47 2.96
N LYS A 96 3.14 7.85 2.58
CA LYS A 96 4.15 8.49 3.46
C LYS A 96 4.65 9.85 2.97
N ALA A 97 4.02 10.45 1.95
CA ALA A 97 4.47 11.74 1.39
C ALA A 97 4.58 12.86 2.43
N ASN A 98 3.66 12.89 3.40
CA ASN A 98 3.68 13.87 4.50
C ASN A 98 4.90 13.72 5.43
N ILE A 99 5.48 12.52 5.51
CA ILE A 99 6.64 12.22 6.36
C ILE A 99 7.93 12.58 5.64
N TYR A 100 8.03 12.19 4.37
CA TYR A 100 9.21 12.45 3.54
C TYR A 100 9.32 13.90 3.10
N ASN A 101 8.21 14.64 3.09
CA ASN A 101 8.15 16.08 2.83
C ASN A 101 8.97 16.49 1.59
N PHE A 102 8.70 15.83 0.46
CA PHE A 102 9.33 16.12 -0.81
C PHE A 102 8.91 17.51 -1.32
N SER A 103 9.84 18.28 -1.87
CA SER A 103 9.55 19.55 -2.55
C SER A 103 8.69 19.31 -3.79
N GLU A 104 8.15 20.38 -4.38
CA GLU A 104 7.38 20.26 -5.62
C GLU A 104 8.23 19.73 -6.78
N GLU A 105 9.47 20.21 -6.88
CA GLU A 105 10.44 19.77 -7.90
C GLU A 105 10.83 18.31 -7.70
N GLU A 106 11.07 17.88 -6.46
CA GLU A 106 11.36 16.49 -6.11
C GLU A 106 10.19 15.57 -6.46
N ARG A 107 8.95 15.98 -6.15
CA ARG A 107 7.75 15.21 -6.48
C ARG A 107 7.57 15.06 -7.97
N GLN A 108 7.77 16.12 -8.74
CA GLN A 108 7.68 16.07 -10.21
C GLN A 108 8.71 15.10 -10.78
N ALA A 109 9.97 15.18 -10.33
CA ALA A 109 11.03 14.27 -10.76
C ALA A 109 10.69 12.80 -10.43
N ILE A 110 10.08 12.55 -9.26
CA ILE A 110 9.63 11.22 -8.86
C ILE A 110 8.51 10.71 -9.79
N PHE A 111 7.49 11.52 -10.08
CA PHE A 111 6.40 11.11 -10.99
C PHE A 111 6.89 10.88 -12.42
N ASP A 112 7.80 11.71 -12.89
CA ASP A 112 8.43 11.55 -14.20
C ASP A 112 9.27 10.26 -14.25
N ALA A 113 9.96 9.89 -13.17
CA ALA A 113 10.73 8.64 -13.11
C ALA A 113 9.83 7.39 -13.00
N LEU A 114 8.69 7.49 -12.31
CA LEU A 114 7.72 6.39 -12.19
C LEU A 114 7.01 6.08 -13.51
N SER A 115 6.81 7.08 -14.36
CA SER A 115 6.06 6.98 -15.62
C SER A 115 6.88 6.53 -16.84
N ARG A 116 8.21 6.52 -16.74
CA ARG A 116 9.14 5.99 -17.78
C ARG A 116 9.17 4.47 -17.78
#